data_AF-X0YYJ1-F1
#
_entry.id   AF-X0YYJ1-F1
#
_cell.length_a   1.000
_cell.length_b   1.000
_cell.length_c   1.000
_cell.angle_alpha   90.00
_cell.angle_beta   90.00
_cell.angle_gamma   90.00
#
_symmetry.space_group_name_H-M   'P 1'
#
loop_
_entity.id
_entity.type
_entity.pdbx_description
1 polymer ?
#
loop_
_entity_poly.entity_id
_entity_poly.type
_entity_poly.pdbx_seq_one_letter_code
_entity_poly.pdbx_strand_id
1 'polypeptide(L)'
;MSEAAPEASPGDAGPRDVAAVPFAVRALTLAIALVVPLLVVGQGYLPDDDALRHAAKAVSGKGWDEILVLRADMPLDSHPGWHTVLTWVHRLTSADTHLLVLFSVIVAF
;
A
#
# COMPACT_ATOMS: atom_id res chain seq x y z
N MET A 1 -25.40 8.78 54.93
CA MET A 1 -25.46 9.68 53.76
C MET A 1 -24.41 9.20 52.79
N SER A 2 -24.83 8.62 51.66
CA SER A 2 -23.94 8.15 50.60
C SER A 2 -23.75 9.31 49.63
N GLU A 3 -22.56 9.89 49.61
CA GLU A 3 -22.20 10.95 48.66
C GLU A 3 -21.97 10.30 47.29
N ALA A 4 -22.89 10.54 46.37
CA ALA A 4 -22.77 10.08 44.99
C ALA A 4 -21.64 10.88 44.32
N ALA A 5 -20.62 10.18 43.82
CA ALA A 5 -19.56 10.78 43.02
C ALA A 5 -20.17 11.48 41.78
N PRO A 6 -19.68 12.66 41.38
CA PRO A 6 -20.24 13.39 40.27
C PRO A 6 -20.04 12.59 38.97
N GLU A 7 -21.13 12.27 38.28
CA GLU A 7 -21.06 11.74 36.92
C GLU A 7 -20.38 12.78 36.03
N ALA A 8 -19.27 12.40 35.41
CA ALA A 8 -18.55 13.25 34.47
C ALA A 8 -19.49 13.63 33.32
N SER A 9 -19.75 14.94 33.19
CA SER A 9 -20.60 15.49 32.14
C SER A 9 -19.91 15.32 30.78
N PRO A 10 -20.64 14.93 29.70
CA PRO A 10 -20.06 14.68 28.38
C PRO A 10 -19.30 15.86 27.73
N GLY A 11 -19.31 17.05 28.35
CA GLY A 11 -18.55 18.24 27.94
C GLY A 11 -17.20 18.44 28.63
N ASP A 12 -16.75 17.55 29.51
CA ASP A 12 -15.53 17.73 30.33
C ASP A 12 -14.22 17.30 29.63
N ALA A 13 -14.25 17.12 28.30
CA ALA A 13 -13.05 16.81 27.52
C ALA A 13 -12.10 18.02 27.52
N GLY A 14 -10.91 17.86 28.09
CA GLY A 14 -9.92 18.92 28.14
C GLY A 14 -9.41 19.29 26.75
N PRO A 15 -8.78 20.47 26.55
CA PRO A 15 -8.22 20.88 25.27
C PRO A 15 -7.24 19.88 24.65
N ARG A 16 -6.60 19.06 25.49
CA ARG A 16 -5.72 17.95 25.07
C ARG A 16 -6.49 16.75 24.54
N ASP A 17 -7.66 16.45 25.07
CA ASP A 17 -8.50 15.34 24.63
C ASP A 17 -9.09 15.65 23.24
N VAL A 18 -9.54 16.89 23.03
CA VAL A 18 -10.04 17.35 21.73
C VAL A 18 -8.94 17.34 20.64
N ALA A 19 -7.69 17.60 21.02
CA ALA A 19 -6.53 17.52 20.11
C ALA A 19 -6.01 16.08 19.91
N ALA A 20 -6.20 15.19 20.89
CA ALA A 20 -5.78 13.79 20.81
C ALA A 20 -6.70 12.96 19.89
N VAL A 21 -8.01 13.24 19.87
CA VAL A 21 -8.97 12.57 18.96
C VAL A 21 -8.53 12.60 17.49
N PRO A 22 -8.20 13.76 16.88
CA PRO A 22 -7.76 13.80 15.49
C PRO A 22 -6.39 13.13 15.28
N PHE A 23 -5.49 13.13 16.26
CA PHE A 23 -4.22 12.42 16.16
C PHE A 23 -4.39 10.89 16.23
N ALA A 24 -5.15 10.41 17.21
CA ALA A 24 -5.43 8.99 17.38
C ALA A 24 -6.16 8.41 16.16
N VAL A 25 -7.13 9.15 15.60
CA VAL A 25 -7.81 8.75 14.36
C VAL A 25 -6.82 8.68 13.19
N ARG A 26 -5.94 9.67 13.00
CA ARG A 26 -4.92 9.63 11.94
C ARG A 26 -3.96 8.46 12.11
N ALA A 27 -3.47 8.22 13.32
CA ALA A 27 -2.59 7.11 13.63
C ALA A 27 -3.27 5.76 13.35
N LEU A 28 -4.53 5.62 13.76
CA LEU A 28 -5.33 4.43 13.50
C LEU A 28 -5.58 4.23 12.00
N THR A 29 -5.91 5.29 11.26
CA THR A 29 -6.10 5.22 9.80
C THR A 29 -4.83 4.76 9.09
N LEU A 30 -3.67 5.34 9.43
CA LEU A 30 -2.38 4.93 8.85
C LEU A 30 -2.04 3.48 9.24
N ALA A 31 -2.28 3.10 10.49
CA ALA A 31 -2.05 1.73 10.95
C ALA A 31 -2.93 0.73 10.18
N ILE A 32 -4.21 1.03 9.98
CA ILE A 32 -5.12 0.17 9.22
C ILE A 32 -4.70 0.11 7.74
N ALA A 33 -4.37 1.26 7.13
CA ALA A 33 -3.93 1.34 5.74
C ALA A 33 -2.68 0.48 5.48
N LEU A 34 -1.77 0.39 6.45
CA LEU A 34 -0.57 -0.44 6.35
C LEU A 34 -0.81 -1.92 6.72
N VAL A 35 -1.52 -2.17 7.83
CA VAL A 35 -1.67 -3.53 8.38
C VAL A 35 -2.59 -4.40 7.51
N VAL A 36 -3.65 -3.84 6.94
CA VAL A 36 -4.62 -4.63 6.16
C VAL A 36 -3.98 -5.26 4.91
N PRO A 37 -3.27 -4.53 4.03
CA PRO A 37 -2.58 -5.14 2.89
C PRO A 37 -1.56 -6.21 3.32
N LEU A 38 -0.82 -5.97 4.40
CA LEU A 38 0.15 -6.94 4.94
C LEU A 38 -0.52 -8.21 5.44
N LEU A 39 -1.68 -8.11 6.09
CA LEU A 39 -2.45 -9.28 6.51
C LEU A 39 -2.92 -10.09 5.30
N VAL A 40 -3.42 -9.43 4.26
CA VAL A 40 -3.88 -10.07 3.02
C VAL A 40 -2.73 -10.82 2.35
N VAL A 41 -1.60 -10.16 2.12
CA VAL A 41 -0.43 -10.81 1.50
C VAL A 41 0.17 -11.89 2.41
N GLY A 42 0.09 -11.70 3.73
CA GLY A 42 0.47 -12.70 4.73
C GLY A 42 -0.37 -13.99 4.69
N GLN A 43 -1.56 -13.98 4.07
CA GLN A 43 -2.34 -15.19 3.78
C GLN A 43 -1.83 -15.96 2.55
N GLY A 44 -0.78 -15.48 1.88
CA GLY A 44 -0.31 -16.03 0.61
C GLY A 44 -1.08 -15.52 -0.61
N TYR A 45 -1.95 -14.51 -0.45
CA TYR A 45 -2.58 -13.84 -1.59
C TYR A 45 -1.57 -12.93 -2.29
N LEU A 46 -1.40 -13.12 -3.60
CA LEU A 46 -0.69 -12.19 -4.46
C LEU A 46 -1.70 -11.64 -5.48
N PRO A 47 -1.81 -10.31 -5.65
CA PRO A 47 -2.63 -9.76 -6.72
C PRO A 47 -2.02 -10.16 -8.06
N ASP A 48 -2.69 -11.05 -8.78
CA ASP A 48 -2.17 -11.63 -10.01
C ASP A 48 -2.08 -10.58 -11.12
N ASP A 49 -3.18 -10.34 -11.83
CA ASP A 49 -3.11 -9.80 -13.19
C ASP A 49 -2.68 -8.32 -13.24
N ASP A 50 -3.17 -7.51 -12.29
CA ASP A 50 -2.93 -6.07 -12.29
C ASP A 50 -1.51 -5.71 -11.82
N ALA A 51 -0.97 -6.44 -10.83
CA ALA A 51 0.34 -6.15 -10.25
C ALA A 51 1.48 -6.93 -10.91
N LEU A 52 1.26 -8.20 -11.30
CA LEU A 52 2.32 -9.01 -11.92
C LEU A 52 2.80 -8.43 -13.24
N ARG A 53 1.92 -7.81 -14.04
CA ARG A 53 2.34 -7.18 -15.31
C ARG A 53 3.37 -6.06 -15.12
N HIS A 54 3.28 -5.31 -14.02
CA HIS A 54 4.23 -4.25 -13.69
C HIS A 54 5.59 -4.83 -13.30
N ALA A 55 5.59 -5.90 -12.51
CA ALA A 55 6.80 -6.62 -12.16
C ALA A 55 7.42 -7.35 -13.37
N ALA A 56 6.59 -7.96 -14.23
CA ALA A 56 7.02 -8.62 -15.45
C ALA A 56 7.67 -7.63 -16.42
N LYS A 57 7.14 -6.39 -16.52
CA LYS A 57 7.77 -5.31 -17.30
C LYS A 57 9.17 -4.97 -16.80
N ALA A 58 9.36 -4.91 -15.48
CA ALA A 58 10.63 -4.58 -14.87
C ALA A 58 11.69 -5.69 -15.01
N VAL A 59 11.27 -6.95 -14.96
CA VAL A 59 12.18 -8.12 -14.98
C VAL A 59 12.54 -8.55 -16.40
N SER A 60 11.56 -8.53 -17.33
CA SER A 60 11.73 -9.16 -18.64
C SER A 60 12.52 -8.34 -19.67
N GLY A 61 12.58 -7.01 -19.49
CA GLY A 61 13.15 -6.08 -20.48
C GLY A 61 12.37 -5.98 -21.80
N LYS A 62 11.19 -6.62 -21.88
CA LYS A 62 10.37 -6.71 -23.08
C LYS A 62 9.51 -5.48 -23.35
N GLY A 63 9.04 -5.34 -24.59
CA GLY A 63 7.97 -4.43 -24.97
C GLY A 63 6.66 -4.74 -24.23
N TRP A 64 5.74 -3.77 -24.17
CA TRP A 64 4.43 -3.98 -23.53
C TRP A 64 3.55 -4.95 -24.34
N ASP A 65 3.68 -4.92 -25.66
CA ASP A 65 3.07 -5.81 -26.63
C ASP A 65 3.49 -7.28 -26.48
N GLU A 66 4.65 -7.53 -25.86
CA GLU A 66 5.12 -8.89 -25.56
C GLU A 66 4.67 -9.40 -24.18
N ILE A 67 4.15 -8.51 -23.32
CA ILE A 67 3.70 -8.83 -21.95
C ILE A 67 2.18 -8.92 -21.90
N LEU A 68 1.50 -8.01 -22.61
CA LEU A 68 0.05 -7.89 -22.65
C LEU A 68 -0.43 -7.93 -24.11
N VAL A 69 -1.63 -8.45 -24.31
CA VAL A 69 -2.31 -8.34 -25.60
C VAL A 69 -2.85 -6.91 -25.74
N LEU A 70 -2.16 -6.10 -26.54
CA LEU A 70 -2.48 -4.68 -26.74
C LEU A 70 -2.84 -4.38 -28.20
N ARG A 71 -3.64 -3.33 -28.40
CA ARG A 71 -3.83 -2.72 -29.72
C ARG A 71 -2.52 -2.06 -30.19
N ALA A 72 -2.25 -2.09 -31.49
CA ALA A 72 -0.96 -1.67 -32.07
C ALA A 72 -0.55 -0.21 -31.77
N ASP A 73 -1.53 0.65 -31.45
CA ASP A 73 -1.35 2.07 -31.15
C ASP A 73 -1.37 2.38 -29.64
N MET A 74 -1.26 1.36 -28.78
CA MET A 74 -1.10 1.51 -27.32
C MET A 74 0.28 1.04 -26.81
N PRO A 75 1.42 1.48 -27.37
CA PRO A 75 2.74 1.10 -26.85
C PRO A 75 3.18 1.91 -25.62
N LEU A 76 2.46 2.98 -25.24
CA LEU A 76 2.93 3.90 -24.21
C LEU A 76 2.75 3.32 -22.81
N ASP A 77 3.87 3.28 -22.08
CA ASP A 77 3.89 2.93 -20.67
C ASP A 77 3.08 3.95 -19.84
N SER A 78 2.06 3.46 -19.11
CA SER A 78 1.23 4.30 -18.24
C SER A 78 1.92 4.68 -16.92
N HIS A 79 2.96 3.94 -16.51
CA HIS A 79 3.66 4.13 -15.23
C HIS A 79 5.19 4.06 -15.38
N PRO A 80 5.80 4.87 -16.27
CA PRO A 80 7.22 4.74 -16.62
C PRO A 80 8.16 4.96 -15.44
N GLY A 81 7.80 5.88 -14.53
CA GLY A 81 8.57 6.11 -13.31
C GLY A 81 8.56 4.89 -12.38
N TRP A 82 7.41 4.23 -12.25
CA TRP A 82 7.27 3.05 -11.39
C TRP A 82 8.05 1.86 -11.93
N HIS A 83 7.96 1.56 -13.23
CA HIS A 83 8.76 0.48 -13.82
C HIS A 83 10.25 0.74 -13.73
N THR A 84 10.67 2.01 -13.80
CA THR A 84 12.07 2.39 -13.57
C THR A 84 12.48 1.99 -12.15
N VAL A 85 11.70 2.37 -11.12
CA VAL A 85 11.96 1.98 -9.72
C VAL A 85 12.02 0.47 -9.56
N LEU A 86 11.03 -0.27 -10.07
CA LEU A 86 11.00 -1.73 -9.98
C LEU A 86 12.20 -2.37 -10.69
N THR A 87 12.61 -1.83 -11.84
CA THR A 87 13.79 -2.30 -12.58
C THR A 87 15.06 -2.09 -11.78
N TRP A 88 15.19 -0.94 -11.09
CA TRP A 88 16.30 -0.67 -10.19
C TRP A 88 16.33 -1.65 -9.02
N VAL A 89 15.19 -1.87 -8.36
CA VAL A 89 15.10 -2.84 -7.25
C VAL A 89 15.46 -4.24 -7.73
N HIS A 90 14.92 -4.68 -8.87
CA HIS A 90 15.27 -5.96 -9.48
C HIS A 90 16.77 -6.09 -9.73
N ARG A 91 17.41 -5.08 -10.35
CA ARG A 91 18.84 -5.11 -10.66
C ARG A 91 19.72 -5.14 -9.41
N LEU A 92 19.31 -4.49 -8.33
CA LEU A 92 20.08 -4.43 -7.08
C LEU A 92 19.92 -5.68 -6.22
N THR A 93 18.74 -6.32 -6.27
CA THR A 93 18.39 -7.41 -5.33
C THR A 93 18.21 -8.76 -6.00
N SER A 94 18.15 -8.82 -7.33
CA SER A 94 17.70 -9.97 -8.12
C SER A 94 16.31 -10.50 -7.73
N ALA A 95 15.47 -9.65 -7.13
CA ALA A 95 14.11 -9.99 -6.73
C ALA A 95 13.27 -10.43 -7.94
N ASP A 96 12.57 -11.55 -7.83
CA ASP A 96 11.64 -12.01 -8.87
C ASP A 96 10.36 -11.17 -8.91
N THR A 97 9.44 -11.53 -9.82
CA THR A 97 8.19 -10.79 -9.99
C THR A 97 7.33 -10.78 -8.73
N HIS A 98 7.33 -11.86 -7.94
CA HIS A 98 6.53 -11.95 -6.72
C HIS A 98 7.08 -11.02 -5.63
N LEU A 99 8.39 -11.02 -5.44
CA LEU A 99 9.06 -10.14 -4.48
C LEU A 99 8.91 -8.66 -4.87
N LEU A 100 8.91 -8.33 -6.16
CA LEU A 100 8.65 -6.97 -6.63
C LEU A 100 7.20 -6.54 -6.40
N VAL A 101 6.23 -7.45 -6.54
CA VAL A 101 4.82 -7.17 -6.17
C VAL A 101 4.70 -6.96 -4.66
N LEU A 102 5.34 -7.80 -3.84
CA LEU A 102 5.35 -7.61 -2.39
C LEU A 102 5.98 -6.26 -2.00
N PHE A 103 7.11 -5.90 -2.60
CA PHE A 103 7.73 -4.59 -2.44
C PHE A 103 6.76 -3.46 -2.80
N SER A 104 6.02 -3.61 -3.90
CA SER A 104 5.03 -2.62 -4.36
C SER A 104 3.93 -2.41 -3.32
N VAL A 105 3.41 -3.49 -2.73
CA VAL A 105 2.38 -3.43 -1.68
C VAL A 105 2.91 -2.73 -0.43
N ILE A 106 4.16 -2.97 -0.04
CA ILE A 106 4.76 -2.38 1.18
C ILE A 106 5.07 -0.89 1.00
N VAL A 107 5.45 -0.46 -0.20
CA VAL A 107 5.93 0.92 -0.44
C VAL A 107 4.83 1.87 -0.92
N ALA A 108 3.81 1.34 -1.60
CA ALA A 108 2.73 2.14 -2.16
C ALA A 108 1.45 2.21 -1.30
N PHE A 109 1.42 1.48 -0.17
CA PHE A 109 0.41 1.59 0.88
C PHE A 109 1.05 2.11 2.18
#